data_AF-A0A6A0A3B4-F1
#
_entry.id   AF-A0A6A0A3B4-F1
#
_cell.length_a   1.000
_cell.length_b   1.000
_cell.length_c   1.000
_cell.angle_alpha   90.00
_cell.angle_beta   90.00
_cell.angle_gamma   90.00
#
_symmetry.space_group_name_H-M   'P 1'
#
loop_
_entity.id
_entity.type
_entity.pdbx_description
1 polymer ?
#
loop_
_entity_poly.entity_id
_entity_poly.type
_entity_poly.pdbx_seq_one_letter_code
_entity_poly.pdbx_strand_id
1 'polypeptide(L)'
;VREFVLQKVYLLRRPKTNVQILQQSSLLKNKYFVRFLRQHGQDVYQEVRSEYVTIVSRIYTSHFRTYLSAMEKLLLPAASQADTLGAQEGGGGPAVNMLNLFKKDGGAKSSTEQVFQLGERGALLLDLDKAPVVPHMAEAENRKFTYEVIFRSVHKLLLDTASSEFFFCLDFFEEEGVFKELFAAMIQEQVFQLGERGALLLDLDKAPVVPHMAEAENRKFTYEECAQATAGHRLL
;
A
#
# COMPACT_ATOMS: atom_id res chain seq x y z
N VAL A 1 13.75 -26.76 -24.42
CA VAL A 1 13.71 -25.31 -24.12
C VAL A 1 12.57 -24.96 -23.16
N ARG A 2 11.30 -25.29 -23.48
CA ARG A 2 10.14 -25.11 -22.59
C ARG A 2 10.40 -25.46 -21.12
N GLU A 3 10.73 -26.74 -20.88
CA GLU A 3 10.92 -27.29 -19.54
C GLU A 3 12.01 -26.53 -18.76
N PHE A 4 13.12 -26.20 -19.43
CA PHE A 4 14.20 -25.44 -18.82
C PHE A 4 13.76 -24.04 -18.36
N VAL A 5 13.01 -23.31 -19.20
CA VAL A 5 12.54 -21.96 -18.85
C VAL A 5 11.49 -22.02 -17.73
N LEU A 6 10.54 -22.95 -17.78
CA LEU A 6 9.55 -23.16 -16.72
C LEU A 6 10.22 -23.52 -15.39
N GLN A 7 11.22 -24.40 -15.41
CA GLN A 7 11.99 -24.72 -14.22
C GLN A 7 12.64 -23.47 -13.60
N LYS A 8 13.18 -22.55 -14.42
CA LYS A 8 13.72 -21.29 -13.92
C LYS A 8 12.66 -20.38 -13.32
N VAL A 9 11.48 -20.30 -13.92
CA VAL A 9 10.34 -19.55 -13.38
C VAL A 9 9.88 -20.15 -12.04
N TYR A 10 9.83 -21.48 -11.93
CA TYR A 10 9.47 -22.16 -10.68
C TYR A 10 10.48 -21.99 -9.55
N LEU A 11 11.73 -21.60 -9.82
CA LEU A 11 12.68 -21.25 -8.76
C LEU A 11 12.19 -20.04 -7.95
N LEU A 12 11.38 -19.15 -8.54
CA LEU A 12 10.81 -18.00 -7.85
C LEU A 12 9.83 -18.41 -6.74
N ARG A 13 9.21 -19.60 -6.85
CA ARG A 13 8.30 -20.12 -5.83
C ARG A 13 9.00 -20.53 -4.53
N ARG A 14 10.34 -20.64 -4.53
CA ARG A 14 11.07 -21.10 -3.36
C ARG A 14 11.00 -20.04 -2.25
N PRO A 15 10.64 -20.43 -1.01
CA PRO A 15 10.54 -19.50 0.10
C PRO A 15 11.91 -18.86 0.40
N LYS A 16 11.88 -17.63 0.93
CA LYS A 16 13.08 -16.83 1.27
C LYS A 16 13.97 -16.45 0.08
N THR A 17 13.50 -16.66 -1.15
CA THR A 17 14.22 -16.21 -2.34
C THR A 17 13.99 -14.73 -2.55
N ASN A 18 15.07 -13.96 -2.69
CA ASN A 18 14.97 -12.60 -3.17
C ASN A 18 14.68 -12.64 -4.68
N VAL A 19 13.44 -12.31 -5.04
CA VAL A 19 12.93 -12.34 -6.43
C VAL A 19 13.84 -11.53 -7.36
N GLN A 20 14.24 -10.34 -6.94
CA GLN A 20 15.08 -9.43 -7.72
C GLN A 20 16.46 -10.03 -7.98
N ILE A 21 17.09 -10.64 -6.96
CA ILE A 21 18.39 -11.31 -7.13
C ILE A 21 18.26 -12.49 -8.09
N LEU A 22 17.20 -13.29 -8.00
CA LEU A 22 17.03 -14.46 -8.87
C LEU A 22 16.72 -14.06 -10.32
N GLN A 23 15.90 -13.04 -10.51
CA GLN A 23 15.64 -12.43 -11.81
C GLN A 23 16.93 -11.97 -12.49
N GLN A 24 17.79 -11.23 -11.77
CA GLN A 24 19.05 -10.73 -12.31
C GLN A 24 20.09 -11.83 -12.53
N SER A 25 20.26 -12.73 -11.56
CA SER A 25 21.33 -13.73 -11.57
C SER A 25 21.05 -14.94 -12.46
N SER A 26 19.77 -15.23 -12.73
CA SER A 26 19.33 -16.43 -13.46
C SER A 26 18.43 -16.11 -14.66
N LEU A 27 17.31 -15.41 -14.48
CA LEU A 27 16.35 -15.22 -15.58
C LEU A 27 16.91 -14.33 -16.69
N LEU A 28 17.47 -13.16 -16.37
CA LEU A 28 18.02 -12.24 -17.37
C LEU A 28 19.16 -12.86 -18.19
N LYS A 29 19.99 -13.73 -17.60
CA LYS A 29 21.04 -14.46 -18.34
C LYS A 29 20.46 -15.41 -19.39
N ASN A 30 19.25 -15.89 -19.16
CA ASN A 30 18.55 -16.85 -20.01
C ASN A 30 17.51 -16.19 -20.93
N LYS A 31 17.53 -14.85 -21.09
CA LYS A 31 16.54 -14.11 -21.90
C LYS A 31 16.44 -14.57 -23.35
N TYR A 32 17.54 -15.04 -23.94
CA TYR A 32 17.57 -15.52 -25.32
C TYR A 32 16.65 -16.73 -25.55
N PHE A 33 16.44 -17.57 -24.53
CA PHE A 33 15.48 -18.69 -24.64
C PHE A 33 14.04 -18.19 -24.74
N VAL A 34 13.68 -17.13 -24.02
CA VAL A 34 12.34 -16.52 -24.10
C VAL A 34 12.13 -15.85 -25.45
N ARG A 35 13.15 -15.13 -25.95
CA ARG A 35 13.11 -14.55 -27.30
C ARG A 35 12.93 -15.61 -28.39
N PHE A 36 13.63 -16.73 -28.27
CA PHE A 36 13.47 -17.89 -29.17
C PHE A 36 12.05 -18.47 -29.11
N LEU A 37 11.49 -18.65 -27.91
CA LEU A 37 10.13 -19.16 -27.73
C LEU A 37 9.09 -18.21 -28.35
N ARG A 38 9.27 -16.90 -28.20
CA ARG A 38 8.38 -15.89 -28.79
C ARG A 38 8.36 -15.95 -30.34
N GLN A 39 9.48 -16.30 -30.97
CA GLN A 39 9.57 -16.37 -32.44
C GLN A 39 9.10 -17.70 -33.02
N HIS A 40 9.30 -18.82 -32.30
CA HIS A 40 9.12 -20.17 -32.84
C HIS A 40 7.98 -20.97 -32.18
N GLY A 41 7.43 -20.51 -31.05
CA GLY A 41 6.44 -21.26 -30.28
C GLY A 41 5.62 -20.37 -29.36
N GLN A 42 4.68 -19.63 -29.95
CA GLN A 42 3.86 -18.65 -29.25
C GLN A 42 3.05 -19.28 -28.09
N ASP A 43 2.54 -20.49 -28.25
CA ASP A 43 1.78 -21.19 -27.21
C ASP A 43 2.62 -21.43 -25.94
N VAL A 44 3.87 -21.86 -26.14
CA VAL A 44 4.81 -22.10 -25.04
C VAL A 44 5.26 -20.79 -24.40
N TYR A 45 5.43 -19.73 -25.19
CA TYR A 45 5.72 -18.40 -24.66
C TYR A 45 4.57 -17.89 -23.77
N GLN A 46 3.32 -18.02 -24.22
CA GLN A 46 2.16 -17.60 -23.45
C GLN A 46 2.01 -18.38 -22.15
N GLU A 47 2.29 -19.67 -22.16
CA GLU A 47 2.32 -20.48 -20.94
C GLU A 47 3.37 -19.98 -19.94
N VAL A 48 4.62 -19.78 -20.38
CA VAL A 48 5.70 -19.26 -19.53
C VAL A 48 5.36 -17.88 -18.97
N ARG A 49 4.80 -17.01 -19.81
CA ARG A 49 4.36 -15.65 -19.45
C ARG A 49 3.28 -15.70 -18.38
N SER A 50 2.21 -16.46 -18.60
CA SER A 50 1.09 -16.61 -17.66
C SER A 50 1.55 -17.18 -16.31
N GLU A 51 2.42 -18.18 -16.36
CA GLU A 51 2.97 -18.82 -15.16
C GLU A 51 3.85 -17.85 -14.36
N TYR A 52 4.70 -17.08 -15.05
CA TYR A 52 5.51 -16.03 -14.42
C TYR A 52 4.64 -14.97 -13.76
N VAL A 53 3.65 -14.42 -14.48
CA VAL A 53 2.73 -13.40 -13.97
C VAL A 53 2.02 -13.90 -12.71
N THR A 54 1.49 -15.12 -12.75
CA THR A 54 0.78 -15.74 -11.62
C THR A 54 1.66 -15.87 -10.38
N ILE A 55 2.89 -16.36 -10.55
CA ILE A 55 3.82 -16.57 -9.43
C ILE A 55 4.25 -15.24 -8.83
N VAL A 56 4.70 -14.31 -9.65
CA VAL A 56 5.29 -13.06 -9.18
C VAL A 56 4.24 -12.14 -8.59
N SER A 57 3.06 -12.06 -9.21
CA SER A 57 1.92 -11.32 -8.65
C SER A 57 1.56 -11.83 -7.25
N ARG A 58 1.45 -13.15 -7.07
CA ARG A 58 1.18 -13.76 -5.76
C ARG A 58 2.26 -13.44 -4.72
N ILE A 59 3.54 -13.49 -5.10
CA ILE A 59 4.65 -13.18 -4.20
C ILE A 59 4.56 -11.73 -3.74
N TYR A 60 4.37 -10.78 -4.64
CA TYR A 60 4.31 -9.37 -4.26
C TYR A 60 3.07 -9.04 -3.45
N THR A 61 1.89 -9.54 -3.82
CA THR A 61 0.67 -9.35 -3.01
C THR A 61 0.88 -9.85 -1.59
N SER A 62 1.47 -11.04 -1.42
CA SER A 62 1.81 -11.55 -0.09
C SER A 62 2.84 -10.66 0.63
N HIS A 63 3.87 -10.21 -0.08
CA HIS A 63 4.95 -9.41 0.51
C HIS A 63 4.43 -8.06 1.03
N PHE A 64 3.67 -7.34 0.21
CA PHE A 64 3.08 -6.06 0.58
C PHE A 64 2.04 -6.22 1.69
N ARG A 65 1.21 -7.27 1.68
CA ARG A 65 0.26 -7.55 2.76
C ARG A 65 0.96 -7.74 4.10
N THR A 66 2.04 -8.53 4.12
CA THR A 66 2.83 -8.75 5.34
C THR A 66 3.54 -7.47 5.77
N TYR A 67 4.11 -6.71 4.83
CA TYR A 67 4.79 -5.46 5.11
C TYR A 67 3.84 -4.43 5.73
N LEU A 68 2.67 -4.21 5.14
CA LEU A 68 1.66 -3.27 5.64
C LEU A 68 1.19 -3.65 7.05
N SER A 69 0.85 -4.92 7.27
CA SER A 69 0.44 -5.43 8.58
C SER A 69 1.51 -5.24 9.66
N ALA A 70 2.79 -5.35 9.30
CA ALA A 70 3.90 -5.12 10.22
C ALA A 70 4.08 -3.62 10.51
N MET A 71 3.95 -2.76 9.50
CA MET A 71 4.06 -1.32 9.64
C MET A 71 2.92 -0.72 10.48
N GLU A 72 1.70 -1.25 10.37
CA GLU A 72 0.55 -0.85 11.20
C GLU A 72 0.81 -1.04 12.71
N LYS A 73 1.54 -2.09 13.09
CA LYS A 73 1.92 -2.32 14.51
C LYS A 73 2.93 -1.31 15.04
N LEU A 74 3.67 -0.67 14.15
CA LEU A 74 4.70 0.33 14.48
C LEU A 74 4.13 1.76 14.49
N LEU A 75 2.87 1.92 14.11
CA LEU A 75 2.18 3.21 14.13
C LEU A 75 2.05 3.74 15.56
N LEU A 76 2.40 5.00 15.76
CA LEU A 76 2.06 5.74 16.98
C LEU A 76 0.52 5.81 17.09
N PRO A 77 -0.07 5.59 18.27
CA PRO A 77 -1.52 5.74 18.44
C PRO A 77 -2.00 7.09 17.90
N ALA A 78 -2.91 7.07 16.93
CA ALA A 78 -3.55 8.28 16.44
C ALA A 78 -4.40 8.89 17.56
N ALA A 79 -4.52 10.23 17.57
CA ALA A 79 -5.37 10.95 18.52
C ALA A 79 -6.76 10.28 18.63
N SER A 80 -7.17 10.02 19.86
CA SER A 80 -8.51 9.46 20.13
C SER A 80 -9.54 10.58 20.21
N GLN A 81 -10.85 10.30 20.24
CA GLN A 81 -11.87 11.34 20.45
C GLN A 81 -11.68 12.13 21.77
N ALA A 82 -10.89 11.60 22.72
CA ALA A 82 -10.49 12.32 23.93
C ALA A 82 -9.45 13.43 23.68
N ASP A 83 -8.81 13.45 22.51
CA ASP A 83 -7.89 14.49 22.03
C ASP A 83 -8.64 15.58 21.23
N THR A 84 -9.96 15.66 21.30
CA THR A 84 -10.70 16.75 20.68
C THR A 84 -10.54 18.01 21.53
N LEU A 85 -9.88 19.05 21.00
CA LEU A 85 -9.88 20.39 21.59
C LEU A 85 -11.28 21.00 21.44
N GLY A 86 -12.16 20.69 22.39
CA GLY A 86 -13.55 21.13 22.37
C GLY A 86 -14.55 20.00 22.67
N ALA A 87 -14.28 19.13 23.64
CA ALA A 87 -15.37 18.40 24.26
C ALA A 87 -16.38 19.43 24.80
N GLN A 88 -17.56 19.45 24.18
CA GLN A 88 -18.69 20.30 24.51
C GLN A 88 -18.92 20.30 26.03
N GLU A 89 -19.01 21.48 26.63
CA GLU A 89 -19.47 21.66 28.00
C GLU A 89 -20.87 21.02 28.13
N GLY A 90 -20.91 19.76 28.60
CA GLY A 90 -22.13 19.15 29.09
C GLY A 90 -22.52 19.88 30.37
N GLY A 91 -23.60 20.66 30.29
CA GLY A 91 -24.12 21.50 31.36
C GLY A 91 -24.22 20.77 32.70
N GLY A 92 -23.56 21.32 33.72
CA GLY A 92 -23.55 20.76 35.06
C GLY A 92 -22.91 21.67 36.10
N GLY A 93 -23.58 22.78 36.44
CA GLY A 93 -23.50 23.48 37.74
C GLY A 93 -22.18 24.22 38.11
N PRO A 94 -22.26 25.41 38.72
CA PRO A 94 -21.09 26.16 39.16
C PRO A 94 -20.58 25.64 40.52
N ALA A 95 -19.89 24.49 40.57
CA ALA A 95 -19.25 24.05 41.83
C ALA A 95 -18.11 23.03 41.74
N VAL A 96 -17.71 22.51 40.57
CA VAL A 96 -16.79 21.37 40.53
C VAL A 96 -15.75 21.46 39.43
N ASN A 97 -14.95 22.55 39.37
CA ASN A 97 -13.82 22.58 38.44
C ASN A 97 -12.54 23.30 38.91
N MET A 98 -12.40 23.59 40.22
CA MET A 98 -11.20 24.24 40.76
C MET A 98 -10.20 23.27 41.43
N LEU A 99 -10.36 21.95 41.28
CA LEU A 99 -9.48 20.97 41.94
C LEU A 99 -8.70 20.02 41.01
N ASN A 100 -8.82 20.18 39.69
CA ASN A 100 -8.04 19.39 38.73
C ASN A 100 -6.89 20.17 38.06
N LEU A 101 -6.68 21.43 38.42
CA LEU A 101 -5.64 22.30 37.87
C LEU A 101 -4.27 22.20 38.60
N PHE A 102 -4.15 21.37 39.64
CA PHE A 102 -2.92 21.24 40.44
C PHE A 102 -2.38 19.82 40.60
N LYS A 103 -2.71 18.89 39.69
CA LYS A 103 -1.96 17.63 39.59
C LYS A 103 -0.79 17.78 38.63
N LYS A 104 0.29 18.36 39.15
CA LYS A 104 1.66 18.20 38.67
C LYS A 104 2.07 16.76 38.96
N ASP A 105 1.92 15.88 37.96
CA ASP A 105 2.56 14.57 37.99
C ASP A 105 3.33 14.36 36.67
N GLY A 106 4.61 14.08 36.82
CA GLY A 106 5.65 14.12 35.79
C GLY A 106 5.68 12.89 34.89
N GLY A 107 4.55 12.57 34.25
CA GLY A 107 4.49 11.64 33.13
C GLY A 107 4.09 12.42 31.89
N ALA A 108 4.92 12.39 30.84
CA ALA A 108 4.63 12.99 29.55
C ALA A 108 3.28 12.45 29.01
N LYS A 109 2.21 13.16 29.31
CA LYS A 109 0.93 13.01 28.63
C LYS A 109 1.22 13.42 27.20
N SER A 110 1.01 12.48 26.26
CA SER A 110 0.85 12.76 24.84
C SER A 110 -0.15 13.90 24.72
N SER A 111 0.37 15.13 24.69
CA SER A 111 -0.45 16.32 24.60
C SER A 111 -1.10 16.26 23.23
N THR A 112 -2.44 16.27 23.21
CA THR A 112 -3.30 16.50 22.06
C THR A 112 -2.72 17.47 21.01
N GLU A 113 -1.98 18.49 21.46
CA GLU A 113 -1.29 19.47 20.64
C GLU A 113 -0.20 18.88 19.73
N GLN A 114 0.51 17.82 20.15
CA GLN A 114 1.57 17.19 19.36
C GLN A 114 1.03 16.39 18.16
N VAL A 115 -0.24 15.96 18.19
CA VAL A 115 -0.83 15.19 17.09
C VAL A 115 -1.17 16.07 15.88
N PHE A 116 -1.54 17.33 16.13
CA PHE A 116 -1.92 18.29 15.08
C PHE A 116 -0.81 19.31 14.74
N GLN A 117 0.25 19.39 15.55
CA GLN A 117 1.41 20.21 15.20
C GLN A 117 2.10 19.67 13.95
N LEU A 118 2.43 20.57 13.01
CA LEU A 118 3.20 20.22 11.82
C LEU A 118 4.65 19.86 12.17
N GLY A 119 5.24 20.49 13.19
CA GLY A 119 6.57 20.15 13.72
C GLY A 119 7.62 19.88 12.65
N GLU A 120 8.36 18.78 12.80
CA GLU A 120 9.33 18.31 11.82
C GLU A 120 8.73 17.44 10.70
N ARG A 121 7.39 17.33 10.58
CA ARG A 121 6.76 16.49 9.54
C ARG A 121 7.11 16.95 8.13
N GLY A 122 7.44 18.23 7.95
CA GLY A 122 7.96 18.76 6.68
C GLY A 122 9.34 18.21 6.28
N ALA A 123 10.17 17.79 7.24
CA ALA A 123 11.49 17.23 6.96
C ALA A 123 11.40 15.88 6.20
N LEU A 124 10.28 15.18 6.28
CA LEU A 124 10.04 13.97 5.48
C LEU A 124 10.08 14.21 3.97
N LEU A 125 9.79 15.43 3.51
CA LEU A 125 9.88 15.78 2.10
C LEU A 125 11.32 15.78 1.58
N LEU A 126 12.30 16.01 2.47
CA LEU A 126 13.72 15.90 2.15
C LEU A 126 14.19 14.44 2.13
N ASP A 127 13.40 13.55 2.72
CA ASP A 127 13.74 12.15 2.97
C ASP A 127 12.99 11.18 2.04
N LEU A 128 12.33 11.68 0.99
CA LEU A 128 11.54 10.86 0.07
C LEU A 128 12.35 9.70 -0.52
N ASP A 129 13.61 9.95 -0.88
CA ASP A 129 14.48 8.96 -1.53
C ASP A 129 15.18 7.97 -0.60
N LYS A 130 15.06 8.13 0.73
CA LYS A 130 15.71 7.22 1.69
C LYS A 130 15.22 5.77 1.53
N ALA A 131 15.91 4.82 2.15
CA ALA A 131 15.38 3.45 2.19
C ALA A 131 14.03 3.40 2.93
N PRO A 132 13.10 2.50 2.55
CA PRO A 132 11.89 2.25 3.32
C PRO A 132 12.25 1.64 4.68
N VAL A 133 11.40 1.86 5.69
CA VAL A 133 11.57 1.26 7.02
C VAL A 133 11.53 -0.26 6.92
N VAL A 134 12.41 -0.91 7.67
CA VAL A 134 12.47 -2.37 7.77
C VAL A 134 11.74 -2.81 9.06
N PRO A 135 10.54 -3.43 8.97
CA PRO A 135 9.67 -3.61 10.13
C PRO A 135 10.29 -4.43 11.25
N HIS A 136 10.98 -5.53 10.92
CA HIS A 136 11.61 -6.41 11.91
C HIS A 136 12.75 -5.71 12.69
N MET A 137 13.48 -4.79 12.05
CA MET A 137 14.53 -4.02 12.72
C MET A 137 13.91 -2.98 13.65
N ALA A 138 12.89 -2.26 13.17
CA ALA A 138 12.20 -1.25 13.95
C ALA A 138 11.46 -1.84 15.16
N GLU A 139 10.90 -3.04 15.03
CA GLU A 139 10.27 -3.77 16.14
C GLU A 139 11.32 -4.16 17.21
N ALA A 140 12.50 -4.64 16.80
CA ALA A 140 13.59 -4.96 17.72
C ALA A 140 14.13 -3.75 18.48
N GLU A 141 14.12 -2.57 17.84
CA GLU A 141 14.53 -1.29 18.44
C GLU A 141 13.39 -0.60 19.20
N ASN A 142 12.19 -1.20 19.24
CA ASN A 142 10.96 -0.64 19.81
C ASN A 142 10.64 0.79 19.32
N ARG A 143 10.96 1.07 18.05
CA ARG A 143 10.71 2.37 17.42
C ARG A 143 9.25 2.45 16.97
N LYS A 144 8.62 3.58 17.25
CA LYS A 144 7.30 3.93 16.77
C LYS A 144 7.41 5.06 15.75
N PHE A 145 6.54 5.04 14.74
CA PHE A 145 6.58 5.99 13.64
C PHE A 145 5.27 6.75 13.53
N THR A 146 5.35 7.99 13.05
CA THR A 146 4.17 8.74 12.64
C THR A 146 3.60 8.17 11.34
N TYR A 147 2.35 8.51 11.05
CA TYR A 147 1.65 8.00 9.87
C TYR A 147 2.39 8.31 8.57
N GLU A 148 3.00 9.49 8.45
CA GLU A 148 3.67 9.96 7.24
C GLU A 148 4.92 9.13 6.92
N VAL A 149 5.69 8.74 7.95
CA VAL A 149 6.87 7.88 7.77
C VAL A 149 6.45 6.50 7.25
N ILE A 150 5.35 5.96 7.79
CA ILE A 150 4.78 4.68 7.36
C ILE A 150 4.28 4.79 5.93
N PHE A 151 3.46 5.80 5.63
CA PHE A 151 2.92 6.07 4.30
C PHE A 151 4.04 6.19 3.27
N ARG A 152 5.04 7.02 3.55
CA ARG A 152 6.23 7.21 2.71
C ARG A 152 6.98 5.90 2.49
N SER A 153 7.21 5.11 3.53
CA SER A 153 7.95 3.84 3.42
C SER A 153 7.22 2.80 2.58
N VAL A 154 5.89 2.66 2.74
CA VAL A 154 5.06 1.76 1.93
C VAL A 154 5.11 2.18 0.46
N HIS A 155 4.94 3.47 0.16
CA HIS A 155 4.95 3.99 -1.21
C HIS A 155 6.34 3.88 -1.85
N LYS A 156 7.41 4.15 -1.10
CA LYS A 156 8.79 3.99 -1.60
C LYS A 156 9.09 2.54 -1.97
N LEU A 157 8.73 1.59 -1.10
CA LEU A 157 8.90 0.16 -1.36
C LEU A 157 8.11 -0.28 -2.60
N LEU A 158 6.86 0.19 -2.73
CA LEU A 158 6.02 -0.09 -3.88
C LEU A 158 6.64 0.45 -5.18
N LEU A 159 7.08 1.71 -5.17
CA LEU A 159 7.67 2.37 -6.34
C LEU A 159 8.98 1.69 -6.75
N ASP A 160 9.85 1.34 -5.81
CA ASP A 160 11.11 0.64 -6.09
C ASP A 160 10.86 -0.74 -6.71
N THR A 161 9.89 -1.47 -6.16
CA THR A 161 9.51 -2.79 -6.66
C THR A 161 8.88 -2.68 -8.06
N ALA A 162 7.96 -1.75 -8.26
CA ALA A 162 7.33 -1.52 -9.56
C ALA A 162 8.36 -1.11 -10.63
N SER A 163 9.29 -0.23 -10.28
CA SER A 163 10.35 0.21 -11.19
C SER A 163 11.24 -0.95 -11.59
N SER A 164 11.71 -1.76 -10.63
CA SER A 164 12.56 -2.92 -10.95
C SER A 164 11.83 -3.96 -11.81
N GLU A 165 10.55 -4.22 -11.52
CA GLU A 165 9.77 -5.17 -12.30
C GLU A 165 9.46 -4.68 -13.71
N PHE A 166 9.22 -3.38 -13.87
CA PHE A 166 9.00 -2.79 -15.19
C PHE A 166 10.24 -2.97 -16.08
N PHE A 167 11.43 -2.63 -15.58
CA PHE A 167 12.67 -2.86 -16.32
C PHE A 167 12.94 -4.34 -16.59
N PHE A 168 12.67 -5.22 -15.62
CA PHE A 168 12.81 -6.65 -15.84
C PHE A 168 11.88 -7.17 -16.94
N CYS A 169 10.61 -6.74 -16.96
CA CYS A 169 9.66 -7.16 -17.98
C CYS A 169 10.08 -6.70 -19.37
N LEU A 170 10.58 -5.45 -19.49
CA LEU A 170 11.14 -4.94 -20.74
C LEU A 170 12.33 -5.76 -21.21
N ASP A 171 13.26 -6.10 -20.31
CA ASP A 171 14.49 -6.81 -20.69
C ASP A 171 14.30 -8.31 -20.96
N PHE A 172 13.38 -8.96 -20.24
CA PHE A 172 13.20 -10.41 -20.29
C PHE A 172 12.10 -10.84 -21.29
N PHE A 173 10.99 -10.10 -21.35
CA PHE A 173 9.87 -10.41 -22.24
C PHE A 173 9.83 -9.52 -23.50
N GLU A 174 10.53 -8.39 -23.50
CA GLU A 174 10.47 -7.39 -24.58
C GLU A 174 9.01 -6.94 -24.84
N GLU A 175 8.21 -6.83 -23.76
CA GLU A 175 6.77 -6.54 -23.78
C GLU A 175 6.33 -5.76 -22.54
N GLU A 176 5.60 -4.66 -22.72
CA GLU A 176 5.05 -3.85 -21.61
C GLU A 176 3.80 -4.46 -20.96
N GLY A 177 3.06 -5.30 -21.68
CA GLY A 177 1.80 -5.88 -21.23
C GLY A 177 1.94 -6.77 -19.99
N VAL A 178 3.06 -7.48 -19.88
CA VAL A 178 3.36 -8.38 -18.75
C VAL A 178 3.36 -7.64 -17.42
N PHE A 179 3.94 -6.44 -17.40
CA PHE A 179 3.97 -5.59 -16.20
C PHE A 179 2.56 -5.18 -15.76
N LYS A 180 1.72 -4.78 -16.72
CA LYS A 180 0.34 -4.36 -16.44
C LYS A 180 -0.48 -5.50 -15.84
N GLU A 181 -0.38 -6.70 -16.38
CA GLU A 181 -1.09 -7.87 -15.88
C GLU A 181 -0.61 -8.29 -14.48
N LEU A 182 0.69 -8.22 -14.22
CA LEU A 182 1.28 -8.56 -12.93
C LEU A 182 0.80 -7.62 -11.82
N PHE A 183 0.80 -6.31 -12.07
CA PHE A 183 0.40 -5.30 -11.10
C PHE A 183 -1.12 -5.11 -11.00
N ALA A 184 -1.90 -5.43 -12.03
CA ALA A 184 -3.35 -5.31 -11.98
C ALA A 184 -3.95 -6.09 -10.79
N ALA A 185 -3.52 -7.34 -10.60
CA ALA A 185 -3.97 -8.17 -9.49
C ALA A 185 -3.53 -7.62 -8.12
N MET A 186 -2.31 -7.07 -8.02
CA MET A 186 -1.83 -6.46 -6.78
C MET A 186 -2.64 -5.21 -6.42
N ILE A 187 -2.86 -4.31 -7.40
CA ILE A 187 -3.59 -3.06 -7.19
C ILE A 187 -5.05 -3.34 -6.85
N GLN A 188 -5.70 -4.28 -7.54
CA GLN A 188 -7.09 -4.67 -7.24
C GLN A 188 -7.24 -5.19 -5.81
N GLU A 189 -6.33 -6.07 -5.36
CA GLU A 189 -6.36 -6.60 -4.01
C GLU A 189 -6.07 -5.51 -2.96
N GLN A 190 -5.07 -4.65 -3.18
CA GLN A 190 -4.74 -3.58 -2.23
C GLN A 190 -5.87 -2.55 -2.14
N VAL A 191 -6.48 -2.14 -3.27
CA VAL A 191 -7.63 -1.24 -3.29
C VAL A 191 -8.84 -1.86 -2.59
N PHE A 192 -9.08 -3.16 -2.78
CA PHE A 192 -10.16 -3.87 -2.08
C PHE A 192 -9.92 -3.91 -0.56
N GLN A 193 -8.71 -4.26 -0.12
CA GLN A 193 -8.34 -4.31 1.31
C GLN A 193 -8.36 -2.92 1.96
N LEU A 194 -7.92 -1.88 1.25
CA LEU A 194 -8.03 -0.48 1.70
C LEU A 194 -9.48 0.00 1.72
N GLY A 195 -10.34 -0.46 0.80
CA GLY A 195 -11.77 -0.17 0.78
C GLY A 195 -12.50 -0.77 1.97
N GLU A 196 -12.28 -2.05 2.27
CA GLU A 196 -12.86 -2.70 3.46
C GLU A 196 -12.33 -2.09 4.77
N ARG A 197 -11.04 -1.78 4.83
CA ARG A 197 -10.43 -1.15 6.01
C ARG A 197 -10.82 0.31 6.16
N GLY A 198 -11.02 1.04 5.07
CA GLY A 198 -11.56 2.39 5.07
C GLY A 198 -13.00 2.43 5.55
N ALA A 199 -13.82 1.44 5.18
CA ALA A 199 -15.16 1.25 5.72
C ALA A 199 -15.15 0.96 7.23
N LEU A 200 -14.17 0.19 7.72
CA LEU A 200 -13.97 -0.07 9.15
C LEU A 200 -13.40 1.13 9.93
N LEU A 201 -12.55 1.96 9.30
CA LEU A 201 -11.94 3.13 9.96
C LEU A 201 -12.88 4.34 10.02
N LEU A 202 -13.89 4.40 9.13
CA LEU A 202 -14.84 5.50 9.06
C LEU A 202 -16.11 5.30 9.88
N ASP A 203 -16.38 4.12 10.46
CA ASP A 203 -17.49 3.86 11.40
C ASP A 203 -18.80 4.62 11.01
N LEU A 204 -19.10 4.69 9.71
CA LEU A 204 -20.20 5.49 9.17
C LEU A 204 -21.57 4.91 9.55
N ASP A 205 -21.60 3.71 10.14
CA ASP A 205 -22.79 3.05 10.64
C ASP A 205 -23.30 3.60 11.99
N LYS A 206 -22.58 4.56 12.61
CA LYS A 206 -23.02 5.23 13.86
C LYS A 206 -23.11 6.75 13.79
N ALA A 207 -23.14 7.35 12.60
CA ALA A 207 -23.62 8.72 12.50
C ALA A 207 -25.15 8.72 12.65
N PRO A 208 -25.75 9.47 13.59
CA PRO A 208 -27.21 9.59 13.65
C PRO A 208 -27.66 10.20 12.32
N VAL A 209 -28.39 9.40 11.53
CA VAL A 209 -29.04 9.85 10.30
C VAL A 209 -29.95 11.02 10.67
N VAL A 210 -29.52 12.24 10.37
CA VAL A 210 -30.38 13.41 10.45
C VAL A 210 -31.43 13.24 9.34
N PRO A 211 -32.74 13.21 9.66
CA PRO A 211 -33.77 12.64 8.79
C PRO A 211 -34.21 13.58 7.65
N HIS A 212 -33.28 14.30 7.02
CA HIS A 212 -33.64 15.30 6.00
C HIS A 212 -32.92 15.18 4.65
N MET A 213 -32.14 14.12 4.41
CA MET A 213 -31.42 13.91 3.13
C MET A 213 -31.71 12.56 2.45
N ALA A 214 -32.85 11.93 2.76
CA ALA A 214 -33.23 10.60 2.26
C ALA A 214 -33.73 10.54 0.79
N GLU A 215 -33.48 11.56 -0.04
CA GLU A 215 -34.00 11.59 -1.43
C GLU A 215 -32.94 11.56 -2.55
N ALA A 216 -31.65 11.41 -2.25
CA ALA A 216 -30.61 11.37 -3.30
C ALA A 216 -30.12 9.96 -3.68
N GLU A 217 -30.57 8.90 -3.00
CA GLU A 217 -29.92 7.59 -3.05
C GLU A 217 -30.50 6.60 -4.07
N ASN A 218 -30.85 7.07 -5.28
CA ASN A 218 -31.30 6.16 -6.34
C ASN A 218 -30.80 6.51 -7.75
N ARG A 219 -29.49 6.77 -7.88
CA ARG A 219 -28.79 6.64 -9.17
C ARG A 219 -27.66 5.62 -9.04
N LYS A 220 -27.95 4.39 -9.49
CA LYS A 220 -26.93 3.37 -9.76
C LYS A 220 -26.02 3.90 -10.88
N PHE A 221 -24.80 4.27 -10.54
CA PHE A 221 -23.74 4.50 -11.54
C PHE A 221 -23.30 3.14 -12.08
N THR A 222 -23.63 2.86 -13.34
CA THR A 222 -23.12 1.71 -14.08
C THR A 222 -21.74 2.04 -14.65
N TYR A 223 -20.85 1.03 -14.66
CA TYR A 223 -19.44 1.12 -15.04
C TYR A 223 -19.15 1.68 -16.46
N GLU A 224 -20.17 1.88 -17.30
CA GLU A 224 -20.03 2.46 -18.65
C GLU A 224 -19.81 3.98 -18.65
N GLU A 225 -20.28 4.73 -17.63
CA GLU A 225 -20.14 6.19 -17.62
C GLU A 225 -18.72 6.66 -17.25
N CYS A 226 -17.96 5.87 -16.46
CA CYS A 226 -16.55 6.19 -16.15
C CYS A 226 -15.61 6.03 -17.35
N ALA A 227 -15.94 5.14 -18.29
CA ALA A 227 -15.14 4.94 -19.50
C ALA A 227 -15.24 6.13 -20.47
N GLN A 228 -16.39 6.81 -20.52
CA GLN A 228 -16.60 7.97 -21.40
C GLN A 228 -15.91 9.24 -20.88
N ALA A 229 -15.72 9.39 -19.56
CA ALA A 229 -15.03 10.55 -18.99
C ALA A 229 -13.52 10.61 -19.31
N THR A 230 -12.90 9.47 -19.65
CA THR A 230 -11.45 9.41 -19.91
C THR A 230 -11.09 9.63 -21.39
N ALA A 231 -12.07 9.54 -22.30
CA ALA A 231 -11.86 9.76 -23.73
C ALA A 231 -11.94 11.24 -24.17
N GLY A 232 -12.41 12.14 -23.29
CA GLY A 232 -12.68 13.55 -23.61
C GLY A 232 -11.54 14.55 -23.44
N HIS A 233 -10.31 14.12 -23.13
CA HIS A 233 -9.15 15.02 -22.98
C HIS A 233 -7.95 14.59 -23.85
N ARG A 234 -8.24 14.28 -25.10
CA ARG A 234 -7.29 14.43 -26.21
C ARG A 234 -7.94 15.30 -27.27
N LEU A 235 -7.66 16.60 -27.18
CA LEU A 235 -7.51 17.59 -28.26
C LEU A 235 -7.66 18.97 -27.62
N LEU A 236 -6.54 19.51 -27.17
CA LEU A 236 -6.00 20.84 -27.48
C LEU A 236 -4.56 20.89 -26.96
#